data_AF-A0A7C7KT58-F1
#
_entry.id   AF-A0A7C7KT58-F1
#
_cell.length_a   1.000
_cell.length_b   1.000
_cell.length_c   1.000
_cell.angle_alpha   90.00
_cell.angle_beta   90.00
_cell.angle_gamma   90.00
#
_symmetry.space_group_name_H-M   'P 1'
#
loop_
_entity.id
_entity.type
_entity.pdbx_description
1 polymer ?
#
loop_
_entity_poly.entity_id
_entity_poly.type
_entity_poly.pdbx_seq_one_letter_code
_entity_poly.pdbx_strand_id
1 'polypeptide(L)' 'MTSKIEEIDTYYNIGYVITTLDLSVKYGGRYAIKDININIPRNSITAIIGPSGSGKTTFLRCLNRMNDLISKA' A
#
# COMPACT_ATOMS: atom_id res chain seq x y z
N MET A 1 25.13 -15.10 -12.40
CA MET A 1 24.81 -14.22 -13.54
C MET A 1 23.74 -13.25 -13.08
N THR A 2 24.15 -12.31 -12.22
CA THR A 2 23.27 -11.26 -11.70
C THR A 2 22.97 -10.35 -12.89
N SER A 3 21.72 -10.35 -13.34
CA SER A 3 21.28 -9.59 -14.49
C SER A 3 21.47 -8.11 -14.18
N LYS A 4 22.26 -7.40 -15.01
CA LYS A 4 22.50 -5.94 -15.01
C LYS A 4 21.26 -5.07 -14.76
N ILE A 5 20.06 -5.61 -14.98
CA ILE A 5 18.76 -4.99 -14.70
C ILE A 5 18.61 -4.64 -13.20
N GLU A 6 19.02 -5.52 -12.27
CA GLU A 6 18.96 -5.23 -10.82
C GLU A 6 19.98 -4.17 -10.37
N GLU A 7 21.11 -4.09 -11.09
CA GLU A 7 22.19 -3.14 -10.83
C GLU A 7 21.81 -1.70 -11.24
N ILE A 8 21.00 -1.55 -12.29
CA ILE A 8 20.48 -0.26 -12.78
C ILE A 8 19.46 0.35 -11.81
N ASP A 9 18.56 -0.47 -11.24
CA ASP A 9 17.56 -0.01 -10.26
C ASP A 9 18.21 0.50 -8.95
N THR A 10 19.34 -0.10 -8.57
CA THR A 10 20.12 0.32 -7.39
C THR A 10 20.78 1.70 -7.60
N TYR A 11 21.23 2.01 -8.82
CA TYR A 11 21.94 3.26 -9.14
C TYR A 11 21.03 4.49 -9.24
N TYR A 12 19.80 4.32 -9.72
CA TYR A 12 18.82 5.42 -9.82
C TYR A 12 17.98 5.64 -8.56
N ASN A 13 18.09 4.75 -7.56
CA ASN A 13 17.36 4.82 -6.30
C ASN A 13 15.90 5.28 -6.50
N ILE A 14 15.19 4.63 -7.43
CA ILE A 14 13.73 4.69 -7.48
C ILE A 14 13.18 3.83 -6.33
N GLY A 15 13.77 3.97 -5.14
CA GLY A 15 13.43 3.18 -3.98
C GLY A 15 11.99 3.44 -3.61
N TYR A 16 11.25 2.39 -3.29
CA TYR A 16 9.92 2.54 -2.72
C TYR A 16 10.05 3.04 -1.29
N VAL A 17 9.27 4.08 -0.94
CA VAL A 17 9.19 4.60 0.44
C VAL A 17 8.09 3.93 1.24
N ILE A 18 7.11 3.35 0.55
CA ILE A 18 6.03 2.55 1.14
C ILE A 18 5.83 1.33 0.26
N THR A 19 5.81 0.15 0.88
CA THR A 19 5.45 -1.11 0.24
C THR A 19 4.41 -1.81 1.11
N THR A 20 3.34 -2.29 0.49
CA THR A 20 2.36 -3.19 1.14
C THR A 20 2.46 -4.57 0.52
N LEU A 21 2.44 -5.60 1.36
CA LEU A 21 2.44 -7.00 0.95
C LEU A 21 1.19 -7.66 1.54
N ASP A 22 0.33 -8.18 0.66
CA ASP A 22 -0.92 -8.88 0.98
C ASP A 22 -1.80 -8.16 2.03
N LEU A 23 -1.83 -6.82 1.95
CA LEU A 23 -2.54 -6.01 2.93
C LEU A 23 -4.05 -6.23 2.80
N SER A 24 -4.64 -6.78 3.85
CA SER A 24 -6.06 -7.08 3.97
C SER A 24 -6.64 -6.49 5.24
N VAL A 25 -7.80 -5.85 5.15
CA VAL A 25 -8.55 -5.33 6.31
C VAL A 25 -10.01 -5.77 6.22
N LYS A 26 -10.52 -6.27 7.35
CA LYS A 26 -11.92 -6.64 7.53
C LYS A 26 -12.59 -5.78 8.58
N TYR A 27 -13.84 -5.44 8.32
CA TYR A 27 -14.78 -4.90 9.30
C TYR A 27 -16.03 -5.78 9.30
N GLY A 28 -16.51 -6.23 10.47
CA GLY A 28 -17.71 -7.07 10.57
C GLY A 28 -17.69 -8.31 9.65
N GLY A 29 -16.53 -8.94 9.47
CA GLY A 29 -16.36 -10.12 8.61
C GLY A 29 -16.27 -9.84 7.10
N ARG A 30 -16.51 -8.61 6.65
CA ARG A 30 -16.39 -8.21 5.23
C ARG A 30 -15.03 -7.55 4.96
N TYR A 31 -14.41 -7.90 3.83
CA TYR A 31 -13.18 -7.23 3.38
C TYR A 31 -13.49 -5.81 2.92
N ALA A 32 -12.85 -4.82 3.54
CA ALA A 32 -12.84 -3.44 3.07
C ALA A 32 -11.72 -3.21 2.03
N ILE A 33 -10.58 -3.88 2.22
CA ILE A 33 -9.52 -4.07 1.22
C ILE A 33 -8.99 -5.49 1.36
N LYS A 34 -8.58 -6.11 0.25
CA LYS A 34 -8.13 -7.50 0.19
C LYS A 34 -6.90 -7.60 -0.71
N ASP A 35 -5.86 -8.25 -0.22
CA ASP A 35 -4.64 -8.63 -0.94
C ASP A 35 -3.98 -7.46 -1.70
N ILE A 36 -3.92 -6.28 -1.05
CA ILE A 36 -3.37 -5.07 -1.67
C ILE A 36 -1.84 -5.11 -1.64
N ASN A 37 -1.26 -5.22 -2.84
CA ASN A 37 0.18 -5.21 -3.11
C ASN A 37 0.55 -3.94 -3.89
N ILE A 38 1.09 -2.93 -3.20
CA ILE A 38 1.41 -1.61 -3.79
C ILE A 38 2.81 -1.18 -3.38
N ASN A 39 3.52 -0.56 -4.32
CA ASN A 39 4.80 0.10 -4.14
C ASN A 39 4.65 1.60 -4.45
N ILE A 40 5.00 2.46 -3.50
CA ILE A 40 4.98 3.92 -3.65
C ILE A 40 6.42 4.43 -3.81
N PRO A 41 6.79 4.96 -4.99
CA PRO A 41 8.15 5.40 -5.25
C PRO A 41 8.51 6.67 -4.47
N ARG A 42 9.78 6.77 -4.08
CA ARG A 42 10.37 7.98 -3.50
C ARG A 42 10.15 9.17 -4.42
N ASN A 43 9.95 10.35 -3.83
CA ASN A 43 9.79 11.62 -4.54
C ASN A 43 8.65 11.63 -5.59
N SER A 44 7.59 10.87 -5.35
CA SER A 44 6.42 10.80 -6.24
C SER A 44 5.15 11.30 -5.56
N ILE A 45 4.23 11.84 -6.37
CA ILE A 45 2.86 12.10 -5.97
C ILE A 45 2.01 10.92 -6.44
N THR A 46 1.52 10.11 -5.50
CA THR A 46 0.67 8.94 -5.81
C THR A 46 -0.78 9.25 -5.46
N ALA A 47 -1.67 9.19 -6.45
CA ALA A 47 -3.11 9.38 -6.26
C ALA A 47 -3.83 8.03 -6.15
N ILE A 48 -4.68 7.89 -5.13
CA ILE A 48 -5.57 6.72 -4.95
C ILE A 48 -6.99 7.15 -5.31
N ILE A 49 -7.53 6.60 -6.40
CA ILE A 49 -8.82 6.99 -6.98
C ILE A 49 -9.77 5.78 -7.02
N GLY A 50 -11.07 6.02 -6.90
CA GLY A 50 -12.09 4.97 -6.99
C GLY A 50 -13.46 5.43 -6.45
N PRO A 51 -14.54 4.67 -6.70
CA PRO A 51 -15.90 4.99 -6.26
C PRO A 51 -16.03 5.01 -4.73
N SER A 52 -17.10 5.62 -4.21
CA SER A 52 -17.37 5.58 -2.76
C SER A 52 -17.44 4.13 -2.26
N GLY A 53 -16.88 3.87 -1.07
CA GLY A 53 -16.83 2.53 -0.48
C GLY A 53 -15.70 1.62 -0.98
N SER A 54 -14.87 2.04 -1.94
CA SER A 54 -13.80 1.20 -2.52
C SER A 54 -12.58 0.94 -1.62
N GLY A 55 -12.60 1.34 -0.34
CA GLY A 55 -11.51 1.08 0.61
C GLY A 55 -10.34 2.06 0.63
N LYS A 56 -10.41 3.18 -0.11
CA LYS A 56 -9.33 4.21 -0.16
C LYS A 56 -8.90 4.72 1.22
N THR A 57 -9.86 5.17 2.01
CA THR A 57 -9.59 5.66 3.39
C THR A 57 -9.08 4.55 4.29
N THR A 58 -9.59 3.32 4.12
CA THR A 58 -9.10 2.15 4.85
C THR A 58 -7.62 1.89 4.56
N PHE A 59 -7.22 1.92 3.29
CA PHE A 59 -5.82 1.77 2.89
C PHE A 59 -4.93 2.86 3.49
N LEU A 60 -5.30 4.15 3.35
CA LEU A 60 -4.54 5.26 3.92
C LEU A 60 -4.41 5.17 5.46
N ARG A 61 -5.47 4.75 6.15
CA ARG A 61 -5.44 4.51 7.59
C ARG A 61 -4.50 3.39 8.00
N CYS A 62 -4.31 2.38 7.15
CA CYS A 62 -3.34 1.30 7.41
C CYS A 62 -1.90 1.83 7.38
N LEU A 63 -1.58 2.67 6.39
CA LEU A 63 -0.24 3.26 6.24
C LEU A 63 0.17 4.06 7.48
N ASN A 64 -0.77 4.83 8.03
CA ASN A 64 -0.54 5.65 9.22
C ASN A 64 -0.91 4.96 10.54
N ARG A 65 -1.16 3.64 10.52
CA ARG A 65 -1.59 2.81 11.66
C ARG A 65 -2.85 3.26 12.41
N MET A 66 -3.60 4.21 11.87
CA MET A 66 -4.86 4.69 12.46
C MET A 66 -5.93 3.60 12.50
N ASN A 67 -5.79 2.56 11.67
CA ASN A 67 -6.70 1.43 11.69
C ASN A 67 -6.60 0.58 12.97
N ASP A 68 -5.45 0.62 13.68
CA ASP A 68 -5.23 -0.15 14.91
C ASP A 68 -6.13 0.33 16.07
N LEU A 69 -6.59 1.58 16.00
CA LEU A 69 -7.43 2.22 17.01
C LEU A 69 -8.94 2.00 16.78
N ILE A 70 -9.32 1.36 15.67
CA ILE A 70 -10.72 1.05 15.38
C ILE A 70 -11.07 -0.23 16.15
N SER A 71 -11.49 -0.08 17.42
CA SER A 71 -11.97 -1.21 18.22
C SER A 71 -13.23 -1.79 17.56
N LYS A 72 -13.16 -3.08 17.25
CA LYS A 72 -14.22 -3.99 16.76
C LYS A 72 -15.65 -3.41 16.86
N ALA A 73 -16.25 -3.18 15.70
CA ALA A 73 -17.70 -3.36 15.53
C ALA A 73 -17.95 -4.78 15.00
#